data_AF-A0A8H7C9X0-F1
#
_entry.id   AF-A0A8H7C9X0-F1
#
_cell.length_a   1.000
_cell.length_b   1.000
_cell.length_c   1.000
_cell.angle_alpha   90.00
_cell.angle_beta   90.00
_cell.angle_gamma   90.00
#
_symmetry.space_group_name_H-M   'P 1'
#
loop_
_entity.id
_entity.type
_entity.pdbx_description
1 polymer ?
#
loop_
_entity_poly.entity_id
_entity_poly.type
_entity_poly.pdbx_seq_one_letter_code
_entity_poly.pdbx_strand_id
1 'polypeptide(L)'
;MLCRSFFLLFLTAGTLARGHFGRQSTHPKLGRHRHHTLNRLPSQDTEDVDDPGHGDSGTWTNTTSMIGASKDDTSASNTSTSSGASGPYKLDVRYTGQDFFNEWDFFTAADPTHGKVNYLSKEDAKSKKLAYTNNGATFLAVDDKTTLQPGQNRDSVRITSKKTWSSGLFIADFAQVPYGCSVWPAYWSVGPAWPTGGEIDVFEGVNNQATNQYTLHTSKGCTSSQGSIKPTGKVSNKQCATINGDNTGCGFIDPNESSYGAGFNAADGGVFAHLWDKSGIKIWHFARNEIPQDIQAISDYGAATTGSPNPDSWGTPVAFWSPDTCDMGSHFHDHSLVFDTTLCGDWAGATYSSSGCPGTCEQAVADPSNFKNAKWKINYVSVYQPVGLDYNSSY
;
A
#
# COMPACT_ATOMS: atom_id res chain seq x y z
N MET A 1 -9.88 -5.45 -49.94
CA MET A 1 -8.60 -4.91 -50.45
C MET A 1 -7.49 -5.44 -49.57
N LEU A 2 -6.53 -6.15 -50.17
CA LEU A 2 -5.40 -6.82 -49.51
C LEU A 2 -4.38 -5.84 -48.94
N CYS A 3 -3.76 -6.17 -47.81
CA CYS A 3 -2.40 -5.71 -47.46
C CYS A 3 -1.77 -6.76 -46.50
N ARG A 4 -1.26 -7.88 -47.01
CA ARG A 4 0.15 -8.18 -47.33
C ARG A 4 1.17 -7.89 -46.21
N SER A 5 1.52 -8.99 -45.54
CA SER A 5 2.69 -9.22 -44.69
C SER A 5 4.01 -8.87 -45.39
N PHE A 6 4.96 -8.32 -44.62
CA PHE A 6 6.39 -8.38 -44.94
C PHE A 6 7.15 -8.92 -43.74
N PHE A 7 7.64 -10.15 -43.89
CA PHE A 7 8.68 -10.78 -43.08
C PHE A 7 10.02 -10.32 -43.64
N LEU A 8 10.93 -9.80 -42.81
CA LEU A 8 12.34 -9.65 -43.17
C LEU A 8 13.20 -10.50 -42.23
N LEU A 9 13.74 -11.57 -42.81
CA LEU A 9 14.78 -12.42 -42.25
C LEU A 9 16.13 -11.70 -42.42
N PHE A 10 16.94 -11.63 -41.36
CA PHE A 10 18.38 -11.48 -41.48
C PHE A 10 19.05 -12.62 -40.71
N LEU A 11 19.53 -13.62 -41.46
CA LEU A 11 20.61 -14.51 -41.02
C LEU A 11 21.93 -13.81 -41.30
N THR A 12 22.82 -13.75 -40.30
CA THR A 12 24.26 -13.91 -40.55
C THR A 12 24.84 -14.83 -39.48
N ALA A 13 25.53 -15.85 -39.97
CA ALA A 13 26.26 -16.83 -39.18
C ALA A 13 27.67 -16.31 -38.86
N GLY A 14 28.15 -16.60 -37.65
CA GLY A 14 29.54 -16.47 -37.26
C GLY A 14 29.86 -17.53 -36.22
N THR A 15 30.66 -18.53 -36.60
CA THR A 15 31.02 -19.69 -35.79
C THR A 15 32.49 -19.59 -35.34
N LEU A 16 32.77 -20.24 -34.20
CA LEU A 16 34.07 -20.67 -33.64
C LEU A 16 34.94 -19.65 -32.90
N ALA A 17 35.10 -19.86 -31.58
CA ALA A 17 36.29 -20.55 -31.07
C ALA A 17 36.10 -21.01 -29.61
N ARG A 18 36.46 -22.27 -29.36
CA ARG A 18 36.55 -22.94 -28.05
C ARG A 18 37.74 -22.39 -27.24
N GLY A 19 37.54 -22.16 -25.96
CA GLY A 19 38.60 -22.00 -24.96
C GLY A 19 38.28 -22.81 -23.70
N HIS A 20 38.82 -24.03 -23.63
CA HIS A 20 38.88 -24.83 -22.40
C HIS A 20 39.97 -24.25 -21.48
N PHE A 21 39.62 -23.93 -20.23
CA PHE A 21 40.58 -23.95 -19.13
C PHE A 21 39.87 -24.50 -17.89
N GLY A 22 40.19 -25.75 -17.56
CA GLY A 22 39.97 -26.26 -16.22
C GLY A 22 41.10 -25.80 -15.31
N ARG A 23 40.78 -25.44 -14.06
CA ARG A 23 41.70 -25.67 -12.95
C ARG A 23 40.96 -25.87 -11.63
N GLN A 24 41.49 -26.84 -10.92
CA GLN A 24 41.09 -27.43 -9.65
C GLN A 24 40.96 -26.45 -8.48
N SER A 25 39.93 -26.68 -7.67
CA SER A 25 39.99 -26.99 -6.23
C SER A 25 41.14 -26.38 -5.42
N THR A 26 40.80 -25.57 -4.40
CA THR A 26 41.27 -25.80 -3.02
C THR A 26 40.24 -25.26 -2.01
N HIS A 27 39.78 -26.15 -1.12
CA HIS A 27 39.17 -25.79 0.17
C HIS A 27 40.26 -25.27 1.13
N PRO A 28 39.85 -24.52 2.17
CA PRO A 28 40.22 -24.98 3.51
C PRO A 28 39.01 -25.12 4.44
N LYS A 29 39.17 -26.11 5.31
CA LYS A 29 38.27 -26.59 6.35
C LYS A 29 38.51 -25.84 7.67
N LEU A 30 37.42 -25.77 8.45
CA LEU A 30 37.33 -25.78 9.92
C LEU A 30 37.81 -24.54 10.72
N GLY A 31 36.82 -23.84 11.29
CA GLY A 31 36.90 -23.19 12.59
C GLY A 31 35.68 -23.62 13.43
N ARG A 32 35.94 -24.32 14.54
CA ARG A 32 34.97 -24.98 15.42
C ARG A 32 34.92 -24.21 16.74
N HIS A 33 33.80 -23.60 17.10
CA HIS A 33 33.51 -23.12 18.46
C HIS A 33 32.05 -23.48 18.78
N ARG A 34 31.84 -24.59 19.48
CA ARG A 34 31.66 -24.74 20.95
C ARG A 34 30.29 -24.26 21.44
N HIS A 35 29.52 -25.28 21.82
CA HIS A 35 28.38 -25.30 22.72
C HIS A 35 28.41 -24.25 23.84
N HIS A 36 27.27 -23.60 24.04
CA HIS A 36 26.74 -23.34 25.38
C HIS A 36 25.31 -23.88 25.46
N THR A 37 25.20 -25.04 26.09
CA THR A 37 24.00 -25.50 26.82
C THR A 37 24.08 -24.95 28.25
N LEU A 38 22.90 -24.71 28.84
CA LEU A 38 22.50 -24.44 30.25
C LEU A 38 21.45 -23.31 30.16
N ASN A 39 20.23 -23.36 30.69
CA ASN A 39 19.63 -24.27 31.66
C ASN A 39 18.10 -24.20 31.51
N ARG A 40 17.46 -25.29 31.95
CA ARG A 40 16.01 -25.51 32.03
C ARG A 40 15.53 -25.20 33.46
N LEU A 41 14.22 -24.90 33.57
CA LEU A 41 13.27 -25.09 34.69
C LEU A 41 12.88 -23.83 35.52
N PRO A 42 11.67 -23.81 36.15
CA PRO A 42 10.44 -24.57 35.86
C PRO A 42 9.14 -23.74 35.83
N SER A 43 8.12 -24.39 35.27
CA SER A 43 6.69 -24.21 35.48
C SER A 43 6.28 -24.32 36.95
N GLN A 44 5.30 -23.51 37.38
CA GLN A 44 4.39 -23.86 38.46
C GLN A 44 2.95 -23.52 38.05
N ASP A 45 2.18 -24.60 37.92
CA ASP A 45 0.72 -24.62 38.03
C ASP A 45 0.33 -24.45 39.51
N THR A 46 -0.74 -23.69 39.77
CA THR A 46 -1.63 -23.93 40.92
C THR A 46 -3.06 -23.54 40.50
N GLU A 47 -3.94 -24.53 40.48
CA GLU A 47 -5.39 -24.40 40.42
C GLU A 47 -6.00 -24.22 41.83
N ASP A 48 -7.25 -23.72 41.82
CA ASP A 48 -8.37 -23.85 42.77
C ASP A 48 -8.40 -23.05 44.09
N VAL A 49 -9.46 -22.26 44.30
CA VAL A 49 -10.73 -22.60 45.02
C VAL A 49 -11.61 -21.35 45.21
N ASP A 50 -12.93 -21.52 45.04
CA ASP A 50 -14.05 -20.56 45.10
C ASP A 50 -14.47 -20.00 46.49
N ASP A 51 -15.22 -18.87 46.43
CA ASP A 51 -16.44 -18.46 47.19
C ASP A 51 -16.35 -17.70 48.57
N PRO A 52 -17.41 -17.02 49.09
CA PRO A 52 -17.85 -15.64 48.76
C PRO A 52 -18.20 -14.72 49.97
N GLY A 53 -18.57 -13.46 49.68
CA GLY A 53 -19.79 -12.83 50.25
C GLY A 53 -19.68 -11.68 51.29
N HIS A 54 -20.64 -10.73 51.15
CA HIS A 54 -21.08 -9.63 52.06
C HIS A 54 -20.20 -8.37 52.17
N GLY A 55 -20.72 -7.13 52.24
CA GLY A 55 -22.09 -6.62 52.38
C GLY A 55 -22.08 -5.29 53.18
N ASP A 56 -22.44 -4.20 52.50
CA ASP A 56 -23.25 -3.03 52.90
C ASP A 56 -22.99 -2.09 54.12
N SER A 57 -23.31 -0.80 53.87
CA SER A 57 -23.73 0.29 54.80
C SER A 57 -22.72 0.84 55.84
N GLY A 58 -22.66 2.11 56.26
CA GLY A 58 -23.49 3.31 56.10
C GLY A 58 -23.28 4.24 57.32
N THR A 59 -23.66 5.52 57.21
CA THR A 59 -23.95 6.52 58.28
C THR A 59 -22.87 7.50 58.80
N TRP A 60 -22.88 8.71 58.22
CA TRP A 60 -23.17 10.05 58.79
C TRP A 60 -22.94 10.35 60.29
N THR A 61 -22.21 11.44 60.56
CA THR A 61 -22.62 12.48 61.54
C THR A 61 -22.20 13.88 61.08
N ASN A 62 -23.04 14.85 61.42
CA ASN A 62 -23.03 16.25 60.99
C ASN A 62 -22.86 17.12 62.25
N THR A 63 -22.00 18.15 62.24
CA THR A 63 -22.04 19.24 63.23
C THR A 63 -21.63 20.58 62.61
N THR A 64 -22.35 21.61 63.02
CA THR A 64 -22.43 22.95 62.42
C THR A 64 -21.59 23.98 63.17
N SER A 65 -21.19 25.03 62.43
CA SER A 65 -21.07 26.45 62.83
C SER A 65 -19.71 27.11 63.10
N MET A 66 -19.38 28.02 62.16
CA MET A 66 -19.06 29.45 62.31
C MET A 66 -17.60 29.94 62.36
N ILE A 67 -17.25 30.59 61.24
CA ILE A 67 -16.52 31.87 61.04
C ILE A 67 -15.08 32.00 61.56
N GLY A 68 -14.14 32.11 60.61
CA GLY A 68 -12.81 32.69 60.81
C GLY A 68 -12.07 32.82 59.48
N ALA A 69 -11.91 34.05 58.99
CA ALA A 69 -11.30 34.38 57.71
C ALA A 69 -9.81 34.00 57.61
N SER A 70 -9.38 33.44 56.47
CA SER A 70 -7.99 33.56 56.01
C SER A 70 -7.84 33.19 54.52
N LYS A 71 -7.56 34.22 53.72
CA LYS A 71 -6.72 34.26 52.50
C LYS A 71 -6.88 33.11 51.48
N ASP A 72 -7.58 33.42 50.40
CA ASP A 72 -7.49 32.71 49.11
C ASP A 72 -6.03 32.62 48.65
N ASP A 73 -5.51 31.40 48.64
CA ASP A 73 -4.37 31.01 47.81
C ASP A 73 -4.96 30.21 46.65
N THR A 74 -5.32 30.91 45.57
CA THR A 74 -5.82 30.29 44.35
C THR A 74 -4.68 29.56 43.67
N SER A 75 -4.57 28.26 43.95
CA SER A 75 -3.76 27.34 43.14
C SER A 75 -4.29 27.38 41.71
N ALA A 76 -3.57 28.09 40.83
CA ALA A 76 -3.81 28.04 39.41
C ALA A 76 -3.63 26.58 38.95
N SER A 77 -4.74 25.91 38.70
CA SER A 77 -4.78 24.66 37.93
C SER A 77 -4.14 24.96 36.59
N ASN A 78 -2.90 24.51 36.43
CA ASN A 78 -2.15 24.64 35.20
C ASN A 78 -2.79 23.65 34.21
N THR A 79 -3.90 24.03 33.60
CA THR A 79 -4.48 23.33 32.47
C THR A 79 -3.46 23.41 31.34
N SER A 80 -2.67 22.35 31.18
CA SER A 80 -1.88 22.13 29.99
C SER A 80 -2.86 22.06 28.81
N THR A 81 -3.05 23.17 28.13
CA THR A 81 -3.65 23.19 26.80
C THR A 81 -2.77 22.30 25.95
N SER A 82 -3.25 21.09 25.61
CA SER A 82 -2.61 20.30 24.57
C SER A 82 -2.62 21.16 23.32
N SER A 83 -1.45 21.61 22.90
CA SER A 83 -1.27 22.20 21.58
C SER A 83 -1.64 21.12 20.58
N GLY A 84 -2.88 21.17 20.06
CA GLY A 84 -3.28 20.34 18.94
C GLY A 84 -2.25 20.49 17.82
N ALA A 85 -1.88 19.39 17.20
CA ALA A 85 -0.81 19.34 16.23
C ALA A 85 -1.06 20.40 15.13
N SER A 86 -0.21 21.44 15.07
CA SER A 86 -0.31 22.52 14.09
C SER A 86 0.56 22.20 12.89
N GLY A 87 -0.05 21.83 11.78
CA GLY A 87 0.65 21.71 10.50
C GLY A 87 -0.32 21.87 9.34
N PRO A 88 0.20 21.79 8.10
CA PRO A 88 -0.53 22.23 6.91
C PRO A 88 -1.71 21.31 6.56
N TYR A 89 -1.79 20.11 7.14
CA TYR A 89 -2.83 19.13 6.86
C TYR A 89 -3.54 18.64 8.13
N LYS A 90 -4.86 18.48 8.04
CA LYS A 90 -5.73 17.90 9.07
C LYS A 90 -6.24 16.54 8.62
N LEU A 91 -6.28 15.58 9.54
CA LEU A 91 -6.82 14.25 9.26
C LEU A 91 -8.30 14.36 8.82
N ASP A 92 -8.60 13.75 7.69
CA ASP A 92 -9.95 13.64 7.14
C ASP A 92 -10.54 12.24 7.40
N VAL A 93 -9.81 11.18 7.06
CA VAL A 93 -10.19 9.80 7.40
C VAL A 93 -8.98 8.94 7.73
N ARG A 94 -9.19 7.95 8.59
CA ARG A 94 -8.24 6.86 8.85
C ARG A 94 -8.97 5.52 8.76
N TYR A 95 -8.55 4.68 7.82
CA TYR A 95 -8.97 3.29 7.69
C TYR A 95 -7.99 2.38 8.42
N THR A 96 -8.45 1.72 9.49
CA THR A 96 -7.68 0.74 10.26
C THR A 96 -8.63 -0.15 11.07
N GLY A 97 -8.15 -1.29 11.56
CA GLY A 97 -8.88 -2.12 12.50
C GLY A 97 -10.19 -2.71 11.97
N GLN A 98 -11.07 -3.08 12.90
CA GLN A 98 -12.29 -3.86 12.61
C GLN A 98 -13.27 -3.17 11.65
N ASP A 99 -13.27 -1.84 11.66
CA ASP A 99 -14.18 -1.04 10.85
C ASP A 99 -13.62 -0.70 9.46
N PHE A 100 -12.41 -1.15 9.13
CA PHE A 100 -11.76 -0.88 7.85
C PHE A 100 -12.73 -1.13 6.68
N PHE A 101 -13.39 -2.29 6.64
CA PHE A 101 -14.27 -2.66 5.52
C PHE A 101 -15.65 -2.01 5.52
N ASN A 102 -16.02 -1.16 6.50
CA ASN A 102 -17.34 -0.53 6.53
C ASN A 102 -17.47 0.57 5.48
N GLU A 103 -16.35 1.23 5.18
CA GLU A 103 -16.26 2.36 4.26
C GLU A 103 -15.74 1.96 2.87
N TRP A 104 -15.81 0.67 2.55
CA TRP A 104 -15.32 0.11 1.28
C TRP A 104 -16.37 -0.80 0.66
N ASP A 105 -16.54 -0.67 -0.65
CA ASP A 105 -17.37 -1.55 -1.48
C ASP A 105 -16.51 -2.64 -2.09
N PHE A 106 -17.06 -3.85 -2.21
CA PHE A 106 -16.40 -5.00 -2.82
C PHE A 106 -16.86 -5.13 -4.27
N PHE A 107 -15.91 -5.02 -5.20
CA PHE A 107 -16.16 -5.19 -6.62
C PHE A 107 -16.25 -6.69 -6.94
N THR A 108 -17.31 -7.11 -7.64
CA THR A 108 -17.58 -8.53 -7.95
C THR A 108 -17.78 -8.80 -9.44
N ALA A 109 -17.67 -7.77 -10.28
CA ALA A 109 -17.77 -7.95 -11.71
C ALA A 109 -16.49 -8.56 -12.29
N ALA A 110 -16.53 -8.89 -13.58
CA ALA A 110 -15.36 -9.37 -14.31
C ALA A 110 -14.24 -8.33 -14.26
N ASP A 111 -13.00 -8.81 -14.16
CA ASP A 111 -11.83 -7.95 -14.08
C ASP A 111 -11.67 -7.09 -15.34
N PRO A 112 -11.65 -5.75 -15.24
CA PRO A 112 -11.49 -4.86 -16.39
C PRO A 112 -10.18 -5.08 -17.14
N THR A 113 -9.15 -5.59 -16.46
CA THR A 113 -7.82 -5.92 -17.02
C THR A 113 -7.71 -7.38 -17.48
N HIS A 114 -8.84 -8.06 -17.65
CA HIS A 114 -8.96 -9.42 -18.19
C HIS A 114 -8.14 -10.48 -17.44
N GLY A 115 -7.91 -10.28 -16.15
CA GLY A 115 -7.20 -11.21 -15.30
C GLY A 115 -7.92 -12.55 -15.10
N LYS A 116 -7.13 -13.57 -14.73
CA LYS A 116 -7.60 -14.90 -14.32
C LYS A 116 -8.04 -14.90 -12.86
N VAL A 117 -8.93 -13.97 -12.53
CA VAL A 117 -9.37 -13.67 -11.18
C VAL A 117 -10.89 -13.72 -11.07
N ASN A 118 -11.37 -14.14 -9.89
CA ASN A 118 -12.76 -14.07 -9.50
C ASN A 118 -12.86 -13.18 -8.26
N TYR A 119 -13.33 -11.94 -8.41
CA TYR A 119 -13.46 -11.04 -7.27
C TYR A 119 -14.70 -11.37 -6.45
N LEU A 120 -14.48 -11.60 -5.15
CA LEU A 120 -15.52 -12.05 -4.24
C LEU A 120 -16.32 -10.91 -3.61
N SER A 121 -17.56 -11.23 -3.25
CA SER A 121 -18.37 -10.39 -2.35
C SER A 121 -17.68 -10.24 -0.98
N LYS A 122 -18.09 -9.23 -0.20
CA LYS A 122 -17.57 -9.02 1.17
C LYS A 122 -17.81 -10.24 2.05
N GLU A 123 -18.99 -10.84 1.95
CA GLU A 123 -19.40 -12.02 2.71
C GLU A 123 -18.55 -13.24 2.35
N ASP A 124 -18.37 -13.51 1.06
CA ASP A 124 -17.57 -14.65 0.57
C ASP A 124 -16.08 -14.46 0.88
N ALA A 125 -15.55 -13.25 0.69
CA ALA A 125 -14.17 -12.94 1.02
C ALA A 125 -13.90 -13.13 2.52
N LYS A 126 -14.82 -12.71 3.40
CA LYS A 126 -14.71 -12.93 4.85
C LYS A 126 -14.81 -14.41 5.21
N SER A 127 -15.74 -15.15 4.61
CA SER A 127 -15.93 -16.58 4.89
C SER A 127 -14.70 -17.40 4.50
N LYS A 128 -14.06 -17.05 3.37
CA LYS A 128 -12.82 -17.67 2.90
C LYS A 128 -11.54 -17.13 3.53
N LYS A 129 -11.63 -16.11 4.41
CA LYS A 129 -10.49 -15.41 5.02
C LYS A 129 -9.57 -14.75 3.98
N LEU A 130 -10.16 -14.23 2.90
CA LEU A 130 -9.48 -13.41 1.89
C LEU A 130 -9.62 -11.91 2.17
N ALA A 131 -10.59 -11.49 2.99
CA ALA A 131 -10.68 -10.15 3.55
C ALA A 131 -11.01 -10.23 5.04
N TYR A 132 -10.07 -9.85 5.91
CA TYR A 132 -10.27 -9.90 7.36
C TYR A 132 -9.33 -8.95 8.09
N THR A 133 -9.57 -8.78 9.38
CA THR A 133 -8.77 -7.93 10.28
C THR A 133 -8.22 -8.81 11.40
N ASN A 134 -6.99 -8.57 11.83
CA ASN A 134 -6.38 -9.28 12.94
C ASN A 134 -5.32 -8.39 13.63
N ASN A 135 -5.40 -8.26 14.95
CA ASN A 135 -4.51 -7.40 15.75
C ASN A 135 -4.33 -5.98 15.17
N GLY A 136 -5.42 -5.41 14.63
CA GLY A 136 -5.44 -4.07 14.06
C GLY A 136 -4.99 -3.91 12.63
N ALA A 137 -4.29 -4.90 12.07
CA ALA A 137 -3.98 -4.91 10.66
C ALA A 137 -5.17 -5.46 9.85
N THR A 138 -5.31 -4.93 8.64
CA THR A 138 -6.25 -5.40 7.62
C THR A 138 -5.52 -6.31 6.64
N PHE A 139 -6.16 -7.40 6.24
CA PHE A 139 -5.63 -8.39 5.32
C PHE A 139 -6.54 -8.51 4.10
N LEU A 140 -5.93 -8.47 2.93
CA LEU A 140 -6.54 -8.80 1.64
C LEU A 140 -5.66 -9.85 0.97
N ALA A 141 -6.22 -10.96 0.50
CA ALA A 141 -5.45 -12.09 0.00
C ALA A 141 -6.07 -12.73 -1.24
N VAL A 142 -5.21 -13.31 -2.08
CA VAL A 142 -5.59 -14.28 -3.10
C VAL A 142 -5.76 -15.66 -2.45
N ASP A 143 -6.71 -16.47 -2.94
CA ASP A 143 -6.91 -17.86 -2.49
C ASP A 143 -5.63 -18.69 -2.70
N ASP A 144 -5.03 -19.15 -1.61
CA ASP A 144 -3.81 -19.97 -1.57
C ASP A 144 -4.08 -21.44 -1.18
N LYS A 145 -5.32 -21.92 -1.34
CA LYS A 145 -5.75 -23.27 -0.92
C LYS A 145 -6.39 -24.08 -2.04
N THR A 146 -7.20 -23.44 -2.89
CA THR A 146 -7.97 -24.18 -3.90
C THR A 146 -7.08 -24.59 -5.07
N THR A 147 -7.07 -25.88 -5.39
CA THR A 147 -6.46 -26.39 -6.64
C THR A 147 -7.44 -26.20 -7.79
N LEU A 148 -6.99 -25.55 -8.86
CA LEU A 148 -7.80 -25.27 -10.04
C LEU A 148 -7.25 -26.03 -11.25
N GLN A 149 -8.04 -26.10 -12.31
CA GLN A 149 -7.54 -26.47 -13.63
C GLN A 149 -6.96 -25.24 -14.34
N PRO A 150 -5.89 -25.39 -15.15
CA PRO A 150 -5.36 -24.28 -15.94
C PRO A 150 -6.44 -23.57 -16.74
N GLY A 151 -6.49 -22.25 -16.61
CA GLY A 151 -7.43 -21.37 -17.31
C GLY A 151 -8.66 -20.98 -16.49
N GLN A 152 -8.89 -21.61 -15.34
CA GLN A 152 -9.90 -21.19 -14.37
C GLN A 152 -9.45 -19.93 -13.61
N ASN A 153 -10.44 -19.15 -13.16
CA ASN A 153 -10.20 -17.96 -12.36
C ASN A 153 -10.00 -18.32 -10.89
N ARG A 154 -9.04 -17.65 -10.25
CA ARG A 154 -8.76 -17.81 -8.82
C ARG A 154 -9.39 -16.68 -8.01
N ASP A 155 -9.89 -17.03 -6.83
CA ASP A 155 -10.54 -16.05 -5.97
C ASP A 155 -9.57 -15.01 -5.42
N SER A 156 -10.00 -13.76 -5.45
CA SER A 156 -9.31 -12.60 -4.89
C SER A 156 -10.34 -11.55 -4.49
N VAL A 157 -9.86 -10.36 -4.13
CA VAL A 157 -10.67 -9.24 -3.68
C VAL A 157 -10.22 -7.96 -4.37
N ARG A 158 -11.21 -7.14 -4.77
CA ARG A 158 -11.01 -5.76 -5.16
C ARG A 158 -11.96 -4.91 -4.33
N ILE A 159 -11.42 -3.94 -3.60
CA ILE A 159 -12.20 -3.04 -2.76
C ILE A 159 -11.99 -1.60 -3.20
N THR A 160 -13.05 -0.81 -3.15
CA THR A 160 -13.04 0.62 -3.50
C THR A 160 -13.60 1.43 -2.33
N SER A 161 -12.94 2.52 -1.93
CA SER A 161 -13.45 3.37 -0.86
C SER A 161 -14.76 4.03 -1.28
N LYS A 162 -15.70 4.17 -0.35
CA LYS A 162 -16.97 4.88 -0.59
C LYS A 162 -16.79 6.38 -0.70
N LYS A 163 -15.84 6.92 0.09
CA LYS A 163 -15.50 8.34 0.06
C LYS A 163 -14.59 8.61 -1.13
N THR A 164 -14.75 9.80 -1.71
CA THR A 164 -13.97 10.31 -2.82
C THR A 164 -13.23 11.59 -2.45
N TRP A 165 -12.16 11.91 -3.20
CA TRP A 165 -11.37 13.11 -3.02
C TRP A 165 -10.94 13.71 -4.37
N SER A 166 -10.81 15.03 -4.41
CA SER A 166 -10.28 15.78 -5.57
C SER A 166 -8.93 16.48 -5.29
N SER A 167 -8.37 16.22 -4.11
CA SER A 167 -7.04 16.63 -3.66
C SER A 167 -6.80 16.04 -2.26
N GLY A 168 -5.55 16.07 -1.80
CA GLY A 168 -5.21 15.73 -0.43
C GLY A 168 -3.82 15.15 -0.27
N LEU A 169 -3.46 14.85 0.97
CA LEU A 169 -2.30 14.07 1.33
C LEU A 169 -2.77 12.69 1.79
N PHE A 170 -2.31 11.65 1.12
CA PHE A 170 -2.71 10.27 1.34
C PHE A 170 -1.49 9.49 1.81
N ILE A 171 -1.65 8.71 2.87
CA ILE A 171 -0.57 7.94 3.49
C ILE A 171 -1.09 6.52 3.72
N ALA A 172 -0.42 5.54 3.13
CA ALA A 172 -0.71 4.13 3.31
C ALA A 172 0.50 3.41 3.89
N ASP A 173 0.30 2.72 5.01
CA ASP A 173 1.33 1.94 5.68
C ASP A 173 1.05 0.43 5.50
N PHE A 174 2.01 -0.25 4.88
CA PHE A 174 1.94 -1.69 4.65
C PHE A 174 3.06 -2.41 5.41
N ALA A 175 2.68 -3.44 6.16
CA ALA A 175 3.63 -4.40 6.73
C ALA A 175 3.96 -5.54 5.75
N GLN A 176 3.07 -5.80 4.77
CA GLN A 176 3.30 -6.77 3.72
C GLN A 176 2.50 -6.40 2.47
N VAL A 177 3.05 -6.66 1.30
CA VAL A 177 2.41 -6.52 -0.01
C VAL A 177 2.46 -7.83 -0.81
N PRO A 178 1.49 -8.09 -1.71
CA PRO A 178 1.50 -9.26 -2.58
C PRO A 178 2.68 -9.24 -3.57
N TYR A 179 3.18 -10.42 -3.94
CA TYR A 179 4.08 -10.61 -5.08
C TYR A 179 4.10 -12.08 -5.49
N GLY A 180 4.64 -12.36 -6.68
CA GLY A 180 4.82 -13.73 -7.18
C GLY A 180 4.50 -13.82 -8.66
N CYS A 181 4.87 -14.94 -9.29
CA CYS A 181 4.48 -15.19 -10.68
C CYS A 181 2.97 -15.09 -10.86
N SER A 182 2.51 -14.52 -11.97
CA SER A 182 1.12 -14.16 -12.29
C SER A 182 0.49 -13.06 -11.44
N VAL A 183 1.07 -12.66 -10.29
CA VAL A 183 0.45 -11.72 -9.37
C VAL A 183 0.56 -10.29 -9.91
N TRP A 184 -0.55 -9.55 -9.88
CA TRP A 184 -0.61 -8.12 -10.22
C TRP A 184 -1.41 -7.40 -9.13
N PRO A 185 -0.73 -6.93 -8.07
CA PRO A 185 -1.33 -6.17 -7.00
C PRO A 185 -1.27 -4.66 -7.28
N ALA A 186 -2.30 -3.95 -6.86
CA ALA A 186 -2.35 -2.50 -6.95
C ALA A 186 -2.94 -1.85 -5.68
N TYR A 187 -2.30 -0.76 -5.23
CA TYR A 187 -2.93 0.29 -4.42
C TYR A 187 -2.89 1.59 -5.21
N TRP A 188 -4.07 2.08 -5.55
CA TRP A 188 -4.26 3.12 -6.54
C TRP A 188 -5.51 3.94 -6.22
N SER A 189 -5.77 4.94 -7.04
CA SER A 189 -7.00 5.72 -6.96
C SER A 189 -7.53 6.05 -8.33
N VAL A 190 -8.86 6.13 -8.46
CA VAL A 190 -9.52 6.30 -9.75
C VAL A 190 -10.74 7.21 -9.66
N GLY A 191 -10.83 8.15 -10.58
CA GLY A 191 -11.99 9.01 -10.75
C GLY A 191 -13.07 8.40 -11.65
N PRO A 192 -14.21 9.08 -11.81
CA PRO A 192 -15.32 8.60 -12.62
C PRO A 192 -14.98 8.59 -14.12
N ALA A 193 -15.74 7.81 -14.89
CA ALA A 193 -15.67 7.79 -16.36
C ALA A 193 -14.24 7.62 -16.91
N TRP A 194 -13.51 6.63 -16.38
CA TRP A 194 -12.14 6.31 -16.77
C TRP A 194 -11.93 6.34 -18.30
N PRO A 195 -10.84 6.95 -18.80
CA PRO A 195 -9.74 7.58 -18.06
C PRO A 195 -9.96 9.08 -17.79
N THR A 196 -11.19 9.60 -17.97
CA THR A 196 -11.47 11.03 -17.95
C THR A 196 -11.31 11.65 -16.58
N GLY A 197 -11.75 10.95 -15.53
CA GLY A 197 -11.56 11.35 -14.14
C GLY A 197 -10.19 11.01 -13.56
N GLY A 198 -9.30 10.42 -14.36
CA GLY A 198 -7.92 10.14 -13.96
C GLY A 198 -7.75 8.85 -13.15
N GLU A 199 -6.50 8.40 -13.10
CA GLU A 199 -6.04 7.25 -12.32
C GLU A 199 -4.63 7.54 -11.81
N ILE A 200 -4.37 7.21 -10.54
CA ILE A 200 -3.07 7.37 -9.87
C ILE A 200 -2.68 6.03 -9.26
N ASP A 201 -1.66 5.39 -9.83
CA ASP A 201 -1.10 4.13 -9.34
C ASP A 201 0.07 4.43 -8.41
N VAL A 202 -0.15 4.16 -7.12
CA VAL A 202 0.80 4.50 -6.05
C VAL A 202 1.67 3.31 -5.70
N PHE A 203 1.10 2.10 -5.73
CA PHE A 203 1.82 0.85 -5.67
C PHE A 203 1.29 -0.04 -6.78
N GLU A 204 2.14 -0.42 -7.72
CA GLU A 204 1.78 -1.31 -8.81
C GLU A 204 3.01 -2.03 -9.37
N GLY A 205 2.80 -3.27 -9.77
CA GLY A 205 3.80 -4.06 -10.45
C GLY A 205 3.25 -5.44 -10.80
N VAL A 206 4.02 -6.23 -11.52
CA VAL A 206 3.61 -7.55 -12.00
C VAL A 206 4.67 -8.60 -11.78
N ASN A 207 4.22 -9.85 -11.61
CA ASN A 207 5.08 -11.01 -11.47
C ASN A 207 6.09 -10.85 -10.32
N ASN A 208 7.38 -11.10 -10.59
CA ASN A 208 8.48 -10.94 -9.65
C ASN A 208 9.29 -9.67 -9.92
N GLN A 209 8.65 -8.58 -10.37
CA GLN A 209 9.34 -7.29 -10.44
C GLN A 209 9.97 -6.95 -9.08
N ALA A 210 11.15 -6.33 -9.13
CA ALA A 210 11.94 -6.04 -7.93
C ALA A 210 11.62 -4.66 -7.34
N THR A 211 11.05 -3.76 -8.13
CA THR A 211 10.84 -2.35 -7.80
C THR A 211 9.45 -1.91 -8.20
N ASN A 212 8.89 -0.96 -7.47
CA ASN A 212 7.55 -0.44 -7.71
C ASN A 212 7.51 0.42 -8.99
N GLN A 213 6.36 0.42 -9.65
CA GLN A 213 6.03 1.37 -10.70
C GLN A 213 4.92 2.31 -10.21
N TYR A 214 5.13 3.61 -10.45
CA TYR A 214 4.13 4.65 -10.21
C TYR A 214 3.63 5.15 -11.55
N THR A 215 2.32 5.27 -11.76
CA THR A 215 1.78 5.63 -13.08
C THR A 215 0.59 6.59 -12.94
N LEU A 216 0.44 7.48 -13.92
CA LEU A 216 -0.81 8.20 -14.14
C LEU A 216 -1.44 7.80 -15.48
N HIS A 217 -2.75 7.59 -15.47
CA HIS A 217 -3.56 7.45 -16.67
C HIS A 217 -4.60 8.57 -16.73
N THR A 218 -4.72 9.22 -17.89
CA THR A 218 -5.59 10.40 -18.05
C THR A 218 -6.32 10.40 -19.39
N SER A 219 -7.22 11.37 -19.56
CA SER A 219 -7.64 11.84 -20.88
C SER A 219 -6.51 12.61 -21.59
N LYS A 220 -6.72 12.97 -22.88
CA LYS A 220 -5.75 13.72 -23.70
C LYS A 220 -5.40 15.07 -23.06
N GLY A 221 -4.12 15.43 -23.07
CA GLY A 221 -3.65 16.75 -22.62
C GLY A 221 -2.64 16.74 -21.48
N CYS A 222 -2.37 15.57 -20.90
CA CYS A 222 -1.41 15.39 -19.81
C CYS A 222 -0.17 14.59 -20.26
N THR A 223 1.01 15.09 -19.92
CA THR A 223 2.30 14.40 -20.05
C THR A 223 3.14 14.60 -18.79
N SER A 224 4.05 13.68 -18.51
CA SER A 224 4.98 13.85 -17.38
C SER A 224 6.02 14.93 -17.72
N SER A 225 5.97 16.04 -17.00
CA SER A 225 7.09 16.95 -16.82
C SER A 225 7.54 16.90 -15.37
N GLN A 226 8.85 16.94 -15.16
CA GLN A 226 9.44 17.01 -13.82
C GLN A 226 9.44 18.45 -13.28
N GLY A 227 9.12 19.46 -14.10
CA GLY A 227 9.18 20.87 -13.68
C GLY A 227 10.55 21.22 -13.08
N SER A 228 10.55 21.83 -11.90
CA SER A 228 11.76 22.19 -11.14
C SER A 228 12.24 21.10 -10.17
N ILE A 229 11.44 20.07 -9.91
CA ILE A 229 11.76 18.99 -8.97
C ILE A 229 12.37 17.84 -9.76
N LYS A 230 13.54 17.35 -9.34
CA LYS A 230 14.15 16.15 -9.94
C LYS A 230 13.77 14.93 -9.09
N PRO A 231 12.72 14.17 -9.43
CA PRO A 231 12.37 12.98 -8.67
C PRO A 231 13.50 11.94 -8.73
N THR A 232 13.60 11.10 -7.70
CA THR A 232 14.63 10.05 -7.63
C THR A 232 14.32 8.86 -8.54
N GLY A 233 13.04 8.65 -8.87
CA GLY A 233 12.57 7.62 -9.79
C GLY A 233 12.97 7.85 -11.24
N LYS A 234 13.16 6.75 -11.97
CA LYS A 234 13.47 6.79 -13.41
C LYS A 234 12.18 6.87 -14.20
N VAL A 235 12.03 7.88 -15.06
CA VAL A 235 10.90 7.98 -16.01
C VAL A 235 10.87 6.74 -16.91
N SER A 236 9.76 6.01 -16.91
CA SER A 236 9.50 4.87 -17.80
C SER A 236 8.81 5.30 -19.09
N ASN A 237 7.78 6.13 -18.97
CA ASN A 237 7.04 6.70 -20.09
C ASN A 237 6.57 8.12 -19.74
N LYS A 238 6.48 8.99 -20.76
CA LYS A 238 6.06 10.38 -20.58
C LYS A 238 4.60 10.66 -20.90
N GLN A 239 3.95 9.77 -21.63
CA GLN A 239 2.60 9.98 -22.13
C GLN A 239 1.56 9.48 -21.13
N CYS A 240 0.80 10.38 -20.49
CA CYS A 240 -0.19 9.99 -19.48
C CYS A 240 -1.52 9.59 -20.10
N ALA A 241 -1.87 10.21 -21.23
CA ALA A 241 -3.19 9.99 -21.79
C ALA A 241 -3.33 8.59 -22.39
N THR A 242 -4.38 7.88 -21.97
CA THR A 242 -4.81 6.63 -22.59
C THR A 242 -5.49 6.94 -23.91
N ILE A 243 -4.85 6.59 -25.03
CA ILE A 243 -5.30 6.95 -26.37
C ILE A 243 -5.03 5.84 -27.37
N ASN A 244 -5.94 5.64 -28.32
CA ASN A 244 -5.77 4.68 -29.43
C ASN A 244 -5.41 3.25 -28.98
N GLY A 245 -5.87 2.83 -27.80
CA GLY A 245 -5.57 1.52 -27.22
C GLY A 245 -4.23 1.45 -26.47
N ASP A 246 -3.43 2.52 -26.46
CA ASP A 246 -2.27 2.63 -25.57
C ASP A 246 -2.75 3.01 -24.17
N ASN A 247 -2.53 2.11 -23.21
CA ASN A 247 -2.78 2.30 -21.79
C ASN A 247 -1.51 2.20 -20.96
N THR A 248 -0.35 2.61 -21.49
CA THR A 248 0.92 2.53 -20.75
C THR A 248 0.96 3.54 -19.61
N GLY A 249 0.29 4.70 -19.77
CA GLY A 249 0.33 5.80 -18.81
C GLY A 249 1.74 6.42 -18.68
N CYS A 250 1.86 7.52 -17.94
CA CYS A 250 3.16 8.15 -17.71
C CYS A 250 3.69 7.76 -16.35
N GLY A 251 4.86 7.14 -16.30
CA GLY A 251 5.30 6.45 -15.11
C GLY A 251 6.74 6.70 -14.69
N PHE A 252 7.00 6.32 -13.45
CA PHE A 252 8.30 6.30 -12.81
C PHE A 252 8.56 4.91 -12.23
N ILE A 253 9.79 4.43 -12.37
CA ILE A 253 10.26 3.21 -11.70
C ILE A 253 11.08 3.62 -10.49
N ASP A 254 10.72 3.08 -9.33
CA ASP A 254 11.47 3.25 -8.09
C ASP A 254 12.88 2.64 -8.24
N PRO A 255 13.97 3.33 -7.87
CA PRO A 255 15.30 2.75 -7.91
C PRO A 255 15.59 1.79 -6.75
N ASN A 256 14.75 1.76 -5.71
CA ASN A 256 14.96 0.98 -4.50
C ASN A 256 14.18 -0.34 -4.53
N GLU A 257 14.88 -1.47 -4.39
CA GLU A 257 14.25 -2.81 -4.34
C GLU A 257 13.39 -3.03 -3.08
N SER A 258 13.53 -2.21 -2.05
CA SER A 258 12.63 -2.24 -0.89
C SER A 258 11.27 -1.61 -1.18
N SER A 259 11.00 -1.13 -2.41
CA SER A 259 9.72 -0.52 -2.80
C SER A 259 8.66 -1.53 -3.23
N TYR A 260 9.03 -2.77 -3.56
CA TYR A 260 8.04 -3.73 -4.06
C TYR A 260 8.30 -5.17 -3.61
N GLY A 261 7.20 -5.92 -3.55
CA GLY A 261 7.17 -7.36 -3.44
C GLY A 261 8.09 -7.96 -2.39
N ALA A 262 8.98 -8.85 -2.82
CA ALA A 262 9.87 -9.59 -1.92
C ALA A 262 10.82 -8.66 -1.13
N GLY A 263 11.38 -7.63 -1.78
CA GLY A 263 12.30 -6.69 -1.15
C GLY A 263 11.59 -5.80 -0.13
N PHE A 264 10.39 -5.30 -0.46
CA PHE A 264 9.54 -4.56 0.47
C PHE A 264 9.20 -5.39 1.72
N ASN A 265 8.77 -6.64 1.52
CA ASN A 265 8.43 -7.53 2.61
C ASN A 265 9.65 -7.91 3.48
N ALA A 266 10.83 -8.06 2.89
CA ALA A 266 12.07 -8.33 3.62
C ALA A 266 12.58 -7.13 4.42
N ALA A 267 12.16 -5.91 4.05
CA ALA A 267 12.46 -4.67 4.77
C ALA A 267 11.43 -4.32 5.86
N ASP A 268 10.60 -5.28 6.28
CA ASP A 268 9.48 -5.08 7.22
C ASP A 268 8.43 -4.06 6.73
N GLY A 269 8.31 -3.95 5.42
CA GLY A 269 7.40 -3.08 4.71
C GLY A 269 7.81 -1.61 4.71
N GLY A 270 6.83 -0.71 4.74
CA GLY A 270 7.07 0.72 4.56
C GLY A 270 5.81 1.54 4.36
N VAL A 271 6.00 2.79 4.01
CA VAL A 271 4.94 3.77 3.78
C VAL A 271 5.03 4.31 2.36
N PHE A 272 3.87 4.35 1.70
CA PHE A 272 3.66 5.13 0.50
C PHE A 272 2.84 6.37 0.85
N ALA A 273 3.36 7.54 0.50
CA ALA A 273 2.64 8.79 0.65
C ALA A 273 2.50 9.46 -0.72
N HIS A 274 1.31 9.94 -1.06
CA HIS A 274 1.13 10.80 -2.22
C HIS A 274 0.41 12.08 -1.86
N LEU A 275 0.96 13.19 -2.35
CA LEU A 275 0.34 14.51 -2.29
C LEU A 275 -0.22 14.82 -3.67
N TRP A 276 -1.51 15.16 -3.71
CA TRP A 276 -2.19 15.61 -4.89
C TRP A 276 -2.86 16.95 -4.63
N ASP A 277 -2.38 17.99 -5.31
CA ASP A 277 -2.94 19.34 -5.26
C ASP A 277 -2.63 20.11 -6.56
N LYS A 278 -2.85 21.44 -6.55
CA LYS A 278 -2.59 22.32 -7.69
C LYS A 278 -1.11 22.40 -8.08
N SER A 279 -0.19 22.01 -7.20
CA SER A 279 1.25 21.95 -7.45
C SER A 279 1.69 20.65 -8.13
N GLY A 280 0.75 19.73 -8.38
CA GLY A 280 0.97 18.48 -9.09
C GLY A 280 0.67 17.26 -8.23
N ILE A 281 1.17 16.10 -8.69
CA ILE A 281 1.14 14.84 -7.94
C ILE A 281 2.57 14.44 -7.59
N LYS A 282 2.84 14.26 -6.30
CA LYS A 282 4.13 13.81 -5.76
C LYS A 282 3.93 12.51 -5.01
N ILE A 283 4.82 11.55 -5.19
CA ILE A 283 4.80 10.28 -4.44
C ILE A 283 6.14 10.06 -3.76
N TRP A 284 6.09 9.61 -2.51
CA TRP A 284 7.22 9.15 -1.73
C TRP A 284 7.01 7.70 -1.33
N HIS A 285 8.11 6.96 -1.31
CA HIS A 285 8.22 5.66 -0.67
C HIS A 285 9.26 5.80 0.45
N PHE A 286 8.88 5.37 1.64
CA PHE A 286 9.76 5.28 2.79
C PHE A 286 9.85 3.82 3.22
N ALA A 287 11.06 3.24 3.19
CA ALA A 287 11.29 1.95 3.83
C ALA A 287 10.96 2.05 5.33
N ARG A 288 10.63 0.92 5.97
CA ARG A 288 10.17 0.89 7.37
C ARG A 288 11.04 1.71 8.34
N ASN A 289 12.36 1.65 8.18
CA ASN A 289 13.35 2.34 9.03
C ASN A 289 13.65 3.79 8.61
N GLU A 290 13.04 4.28 7.53
CA GLU A 290 13.22 5.62 6.94
C GLU A 290 11.95 6.48 7.02
N ILE A 291 10.88 5.97 7.63
CA ILE A 291 9.61 6.70 7.77
C ILE A 291 9.85 8.02 8.54
N PRO A 292 9.45 9.19 8.01
CA PRO A 292 9.55 10.47 8.70
C PRO A 292 8.87 10.49 10.08
N GLN A 293 9.44 11.21 11.05
CA GLN A 293 8.94 11.24 12.44
C GLN A 293 7.50 11.76 12.56
N ASP A 294 7.11 12.72 11.73
CA ASP A 294 5.76 13.28 11.68
C ASP A 294 4.73 12.26 11.15
N ILE A 295 5.15 11.30 10.32
CA ILE A 295 4.36 10.12 9.94
C ILE A 295 4.38 9.07 11.05
N GLN A 296 5.53 8.76 11.66
CA GLN A 296 5.61 7.77 12.76
C GLN A 296 4.77 8.19 13.98
N ALA A 297 4.62 9.50 14.22
CA ALA A 297 3.79 10.06 15.28
C ALA A 297 2.27 9.94 15.00
N ILE A 298 1.87 9.42 13.84
CA ILE A 298 0.49 8.99 13.57
C ILE A 298 0.23 7.75 14.43
N SER A 299 -0.21 7.98 15.67
CA SER A 299 -0.42 6.91 16.65
C SER A 299 -1.44 5.88 16.18
N ASP A 300 -1.13 4.62 16.44
CA ASP A 300 -2.08 3.52 16.35
C ASP A 300 -3.14 3.63 17.45
N TYR A 301 -4.38 3.30 17.08
CA TYR A 301 -5.51 3.10 18.00
C TYR A 301 -5.93 4.28 18.87
N GLY A 302 -6.90 5.06 18.37
CA GLY A 302 -7.88 5.77 19.20
C GLY A 302 -7.41 7.00 19.99
N ALA A 303 -6.12 7.36 19.95
CA ALA A 303 -5.63 8.63 20.49
C ALA A 303 -5.70 9.74 19.44
N ALA A 304 -6.09 10.94 19.87
CA ALA A 304 -6.07 12.15 19.04
C ALA A 304 -4.70 12.30 18.36
N THR A 305 -4.70 12.45 17.03
CA THR A 305 -3.47 12.51 16.22
C THR A 305 -2.54 13.61 16.72
N THR A 306 -1.36 13.22 17.19
CA THR A 306 -0.24 14.16 17.43
C THR A 306 0.65 14.31 16.19
N GLY A 307 0.64 13.33 15.27
CA GLY A 307 1.27 13.47 13.96
C GLY A 307 0.58 14.57 13.13
N SER A 308 1.36 15.53 12.68
CA SER A 308 0.96 16.52 11.67
C SER A 308 1.87 16.38 10.46
N PRO A 309 1.51 15.50 9.51
CA PRO A 309 2.31 15.24 8.31
C PRO A 309 2.62 16.54 7.55
N ASN A 310 3.89 16.75 7.24
CA ASN A 310 4.38 17.88 6.48
C ASN A 310 5.33 17.42 5.36
N PRO A 311 4.80 17.25 4.13
CA PRO A 311 5.58 16.84 2.96
C PRO A 311 6.80 17.72 2.64
N ASP A 312 6.79 19.00 3.03
CA ASP A 312 7.93 19.91 2.80
C ASP A 312 9.20 19.45 3.54
N SER A 313 9.05 18.62 4.57
CA SER A 313 10.16 18.09 5.37
C SER A 313 10.68 16.72 4.92
N TRP A 314 10.02 16.07 3.96
CA TRP A 314 10.31 14.69 3.56
C TRP A 314 11.38 14.55 2.48
N GLY A 315 11.86 15.68 1.93
CA GLY A 315 12.84 15.69 0.86
C GLY A 315 12.25 15.32 -0.50
N THR A 316 13.11 14.86 -1.41
CA THR A 316 12.76 14.67 -2.82
C THR A 316 11.82 13.48 -3.02
N PRO A 317 10.68 13.65 -3.72
CA PRO A 317 9.77 12.54 -4.03
C PRO A 317 10.40 11.55 -5.02
N VAL A 318 9.94 10.31 -5.00
CA VAL A 318 10.34 9.28 -5.97
C VAL A 318 9.64 9.45 -7.32
N ALA A 319 8.42 9.98 -7.34
CA ALA A 319 7.72 10.34 -8.56
C ALA A 319 7.14 11.76 -8.44
N PHE A 320 7.19 12.52 -9.54
CA PHE A 320 6.59 13.84 -9.61
C PHE A 320 6.05 14.13 -11.01
N TRP A 321 4.77 14.49 -11.07
CA TRP A 321 4.12 15.02 -12.26
C TRP A 321 3.78 16.49 -12.02
N SER A 322 4.52 17.35 -12.72
CA SER A 322 4.34 18.81 -12.66
C SER A 322 3.05 19.25 -13.33
N PRO A 323 2.37 20.28 -12.80
CA PRO A 323 1.21 20.88 -13.44
C PRO A 323 1.55 21.60 -14.75
N ASP A 324 2.84 21.86 -15.04
CA ASP A 324 3.28 22.57 -16.25
C ASP A 324 2.80 21.93 -17.56
N THR A 325 2.63 20.60 -17.55
CA THR A 325 2.23 19.82 -18.73
C THR A 325 1.05 18.88 -18.46
N CYS A 326 0.36 19.10 -17.34
CA CYS A 326 -0.78 18.30 -16.92
C CYS A 326 -1.64 19.10 -15.95
N ASP A 327 -2.80 19.59 -16.39
CA ASP A 327 -3.70 20.30 -15.48
C ASP A 327 -4.44 19.32 -14.56
N MET A 328 -4.00 19.27 -13.30
CA MET A 328 -4.50 18.35 -12.28
C MET A 328 -6.01 18.45 -12.10
N GLY A 329 -6.58 19.66 -12.09
CA GLY A 329 -8.01 19.85 -11.85
C GLY A 329 -8.89 19.40 -13.02
N SER A 330 -8.34 19.39 -14.24
CA SER A 330 -9.08 18.93 -15.43
C SER A 330 -9.03 17.42 -15.65
N HIS A 331 -7.98 16.76 -15.13
CA HIS A 331 -7.71 15.35 -15.38
C HIS A 331 -7.99 14.43 -14.20
N PHE A 332 -8.05 14.96 -12.97
CA PHE A 332 -8.22 14.17 -11.77
C PHE A 332 -9.33 14.80 -10.91
N HIS A 333 -10.35 14.02 -10.55
CA HIS A 333 -11.43 14.46 -9.67
C HIS A 333 -12.20 13.28 -9.11
N ASP A 334 -12.73 13.44 -7.90
CA ASP A 334 -13.60 12.48 -7.22
C ASP A 334 -13.02 11.06 -7.17
N HIS A 335 -11.72 10.95 -6.91
CA HIS A 335 -11.02 9.68 -6.82
C HIS A 335 -11.48 8.87 -5.62
N SER A 336 -11.83 7.61 -5.87
CA SER A 336 -11.90 6.58 -4.83
C SER A 336 -10.56 5.87 -4.73
N LEU A 337 -10.16 5.49 -3.52
CA LEU A 337 -9.01 4.60 -3.31
C LEU A 337 -9.40 3.17 -3.65
N VAL A 338 -8.46 2.39 -4.21
CA VAL A 338 -8.68 1.00 -4.60
C VAL A 338 -7.53 0.13 -4.10
N PHE A 339 -7.88 -1.04 -3.58
CA PHE A 339 -6.95 -2.15 -3.40
C PHE A 339 -7.44 -3.33 -4.20
N ASP A 340 -6.55 -3.98 -4.94
CA ASP A 340 -6.83 -5.27 -5.53
C ASP A 340 -5.59 -6.14 -5.70
N THR A 341 -5.84 -7.38 -6.11
CA THR A 341 -4.83 -8.24 -6.68
C THR A 341 -5.48 -9.06 -7.77
N THR A 342 -5.28 -8.64 -9.02
CA THR A 342 -5.60 -9.46 -10.20
C THR A 342 -4.46 -10.43 -10.50
N LEU A 343 -4.70 -11.34 -11.44
CA LEU A 343 -3.76 -12.38 -11.84
C LEU A 343 -3.67 -12.46 -13.37
N CYS A 344 -2.47 -12.61 -13.92
CA CYS A 344 -2.24 -12.61 -15.36
C CYS A 344 -2.77 -11.33 -16.03
N GLY A 345 -3.81 -11.44 -16.85
CA GLY A 345 -4.43 -10.31 -17.52
C GLY A 345 -3.51 -9.57 -18.48
N ASP A 346 -3.92 -8.35 -18.80
CA ASP A 346 -3.35 -7.52 -19.86
C ASP A 346 -1.87 -7.18 -19.64
N TRP A 347 -1.40 -7.14 -18.38
CA TRP A 347 -0.01 -6.82 -18.06
C TRP A 347 0.79 -8.02 -17.53
N ALA A 348 0.42 -8.60 -16.38
CA ALA A 348 1.22 -9.69 -15.79
C ALA A 348 1.23 -10.93 -16.68
N GLY A 349 0.12 -11.22 -17.35
CA GLY A 349 0.00 -12.32 -18.31
C GLY A 349 0.84 -12.08 -19.55
N ALA A 350 0.76 -10.86 -20.12
CA ALA A 350 1.53 -10.49 -21.30
C ALA A 350 3.05 -10.52 -21.08
N THR A 351 3.50 -10.23 -19.86
CA THR A 351 4.93 -10.19 -19.48
C THR A 351 5.42 -11.45 -18.77
N TYR A 352 4.56 -12.45 -18.57
CA TYR A 352 4.87 -13.61 -17.73
C TYR A 352 6.14 -14.36 -18.17
N SER A 353 6.25 -14.67 -19.46
CA SER A 353 7.34 -15.47 -20.02
C SER A 353 8.70 -14.77 -19.97
N SER A 354 8.71 -13.43 -19.99
CA SER A 354 9.93 -12.62 -19.86
C SER A 354 10.27 -12.27 -18.41
N SER A 355 9.38 -12.55 -17.46
CA SER A 355 9.55 -12.25 -16.04
C SER A 355 10.28 -13.34 -15.25
N GLY A 356 10.88 -14.32 -15.93
CA GLY A 356 11.58 -15.45 -15.30
C GLY A 356 10.66 -16.46 -14.61
N CYS A 357 9.35 -16.40 -14.90
CA CYS A 357 8.36 -17.28 -14.32
C CYS A 357 8.27 -18.62 -15.07
N PRO A 358 8.14 -19.76 -14.36
CA PRO A 358 8.06 -21.07 -14.98
C PRO A 358 6.68 -21.34 -15.60
N GLY A 359 6.63 -22.20 -16.62
CA GLY A 359 5.37 -22.64 -17.23
C GLY A 359 4.59 -21.51 -17.91
N THR A 360 3.26 -21.60 -17.89
CA THR A 360 2.35 -20.55 -18.35
C THR A 360 1.69 -19.82 -17.19
N CYS A 361 1.16 -18.62 -17.45
CA CYS A 361 0.48 -17.85 -16.43
C CYS A 361 -0.75 -18.61 -15.87
N GLU A 362 -1.50 -19.30 -16.73
CA GLU A 362 -2.63 -20.13 -16.32
C GLU A 362 -2.24 -21.31 -15.43
N GLN A 363 -1.05 -21.87 -15.64
CA GLN A 363 -0.53 -22.95 -14.78
C GLN A 363 -0.15 -22.41 -13.40
N ALA A 364 0.46 -21.23 -13.34
CA ALA A 364 0.75 -20.57 -12.06
C ALA A 364 -0.53 -20.20 -11.30
N VAL A 365 -1.56 -19.72 -12.00
CA VAL A 365 -2.88 -19.47 -11.40
C VAL A 365 -3.55 -20.76 -10.93
N ALA A 366 -3.34 -21.88 -11.61
CA ALA A 366 -3.93 -23.15 -11.21
C ALA A 366 -3.37 -23.68 -9.87
N ASP A 367 -2.09 -23.41 -9.58
CA ASP A 367 -1.40 -23.89 -8.38
C ASP A 367 -1.60 -22.94 -7.18
N PRO A 368 -2.32 -23.35 -6.12
CA PRO A 368 -2.53 -22.51 -4.94
C PRO A 368 -1.23 -22.17 -4.19
N SER A 369 -0.19 -23.01 -4.32
CA SER A 369 1.07 -22.81 -3.59
C SER A 369 1.82 -21.56 -4.02
N ASN A 370 1.53 -21.04 -5.22
CA ASN A 370 2.08 -19.81 -5.77
C ASN A 370 1.59 -18.55 -5.02
N PHE A 371 0.47 -18.63 -4.28
CA PHE A 371 -0.20 -17.47 -3.69
C PHE A 371 0.02 -17.29 -2.19
N LYS A 372 0.95 -18.04 -1.58
CA LYS A 372 1.28 -17.91 -0.15
C LYS A 372 1.67 -16.48 0.25
N ASN A 373 2.37 -15.79 -0.65
CA ASN A 373 2.85 -14.42 -0.48
C ASN A 373 1.93 -13.37 -1.11
N ALA A 374 0.85 -13.78 -1.79
CA ALA A 374 -0.06 -12.87 -2.49
C ALA A 374 -1.08 -12.26 -1.51
N LYS A 375 -0.58 -11.51 -0.52
CA LYS A 375 -1.35 -10.99 0.61
C LYS A 375 -0.89 -9.59 0.96
N TRP A 376 -1.84 -8.67 1.05
CA TRP A 376 -1.68 -7.39 1.72
C TRP A 376 -1.80 -7.60 3.24
N LYS A 377 -0.92 -6.93 3.98
CA LYS A 377 -1.08 -6.65 5.41
C LYS A 377 -0.96 -5.14 5.60
N ILE A 378 -2.11 -4.49 5.72
CA ILE A 378 -2.25 -3.03 5.78
C ILE A 378 -2.35 -2.63 7.26
N ASN A 379 -1.43 -1.79 7.73
CA ASN A 379 -1.51 -1.25 9.08
C ASN A 379 -2.58 -0.15 9.14
N TYR A 380 -2.53 0.80 8.19
CA TYR A 380 -3.55 1.81 8.02
C TYR A 380 -3.50 2.46 6.63
N VAL A 381 -4.59 3.14 6.28
CA VAL A 381 -4.62 4.19 5.24
C VAL A 381 -5.21 5.45 5.86
N SER A 382 -4.59 6.59 5.65
CA SER A 382 -5.06 7.88 6.17
C SER A 382 -5.02 8.94 5.08
N VAL A 383 -6.08 9.75 5.03
CA VAL A 383 -6.19 10.88 4.11
C VAL A 383 -6.29 12.14 4.94
N TYR A 384 -5.59 13.18 4.50
CA TYR A 384 -5.54 14.48 5.12
C TYR A 384 -5.89 15.57 4.11
N GLN A 385 -6.55 16.62 4.60
CA GLN A 385 -6.94 17.79 3.83
C GLN A 385 -6.18 19.03 4.30
N PRO A 386 -5.86 19.98 3.41
CA PRO A 386 -5.15 21.20 3.78
C PRO A 386 -5.94 22.03 4.79
N VAL A 387 -5.25 22.60 5.79
CA VAL A 387 -5.84 23.50 6.78
C VAL A 387 -6.06 24.88 6.16
N GLY A 388 -7.26 25.45 6.32
CA GLY A 388 -7.54 26.84 5.93
C GLY A 388 -7.96 27.07 4.48
N LEU A 389 -8.26 26.00 3.73
CA LEU A 389 -9.02 26.10 2.48
C LEU A 389 -10.46 25.68 2.77
N ASP A 390 -11.40 26.62 2.66
CA ASP A 390 -12.82 26.28 2.65
C ASP A 390 -13.05 25.26 1.53
N TYR A 391 -13.53 24.07 1.90
CA TYR A 391 -13.87 22.94 1.02
C TYR A 391 -14.94 23.30 -0.05
N ASN A 392 -15.34 24.56 -0.11
CA ASN A 392 -16.35 25.11 -1.00
C ASN A 392 -15.79 25.91 -2.19
N SER A 393 -14.47 26.00 -2.37
CA SER A 393 -13.94 26.28 -3.72
C SER A 393 -13.87 24.98 -4.51
N SER A 394 -15.05 24.44 -4.83
CA SER A 394 -15.21 23.59 -6.00
C SER A 394 -14.51 24.25 -7.18
N TYR A 395 -13.73 23.46 -7.92
CA TYR A 395 -13.10 23.83 -9.19
C TYR A 395 -14.08 24.51 -10.14
#